data_AF-A0A6P0Z677-F1
#
_entry.id   AF-A0A6P0Z677-F1
#
_cell.length_a   1.000
_cell.length_b   1.000
_cell.length_c   1.000
_cell.angle_alpha   90.00
_cell.angle_beta   90.00
_cell.angle_gamma   90.00
#
_symmetry.space_group_name_H-M   'P 1'
#
loop_
_entity.id
_entity.type
_entity.pdbx_description
1 polymer ?
#
loop_
_entity_poly.entity_id
_entity_poly.type
_entity_poly.pdbx_seq_one_letter_code
_entity_poly.pdbx_strand_id
1 'polypeptide(L)' 'MKTLKRVLELRPNYVPALNYQGTMLLEFKKYGQAIESFDKGIDLNSQNASAWYGKARCYVFLNNIESVLKCLYRTF' A
#
# COMPACT_ATOMS: atom_id res chain seq x y z
N MET A 1 -0.35 -13.67 9.14
CA MET A 1 -1.27 -12.56 9.52
C MET A 1 -1.28 -12.20 11.00
N LYS A 2 -1.32 -13.15 11.95
CA LYS A 2 -1.39 -12.83 13.40
C LYS A 2 -0.26 -11.90 13.90
N THR A 3 0.98 -12.13 13.47
CA THR A 3 2.13 -11.28 13.84
C THR A 3 2.01 -9.86 13.31
N LEU A 4 1.57 -9.70 12.06
CA LEU A 4 1.39 -8.38 11.43
C LEU A 4 0.31 -7.55 12.13
N LYS A 5 -0.83 -8.19 12.45
CA LYS A 5 -1.91 -7.53 13.18
C LYS A 5 -1.41 -7.04 14.54
N ARG A 6 -0.64 -7.87 15.26
CA ARG A 6 -0.04 -7.49 16.54
C ARG A 6 0.95 -6.33 16.42
N VAL A 7 1.74 -6.28 15.36
CA VAL A 7 2.65 -5.15 15.08
C VAL A 7 1.86 -3.86 14.89
N LEU A 8 0.78 -3.89 14.11
CA LEU A 8 -0.05 -2.71 13.86
C LEU A 8 -0.91 -2.30 15.08
N GLU A 9 -1.28 -3.25 15.95
CA GLU A 9 -1.89 -2.93 17.26
C GLU A 9 -0.94 -2.16 18.18
N LEU A 10 0.34 -2.55 18.21
CA LEU A 10 1.36 -1.91 19.05
C LEU A 10 1.92 -0.63 18.42
N ARG A 11 2.00 -0.58 17.09
CA ARG A 11 2.55 0.53 16.30
C ARG A 11 1.71 0.74 15.04
N PRO A 12 0.56 1.43 15.15
CA PRO A 12 -0.37 1.61 14.01
C PRO A 12 0.26 2.36 12.84
N ASN A 13 1.27 3.19 13.12
CA ASN A 13 1.96 4.03 12.14
C ASN A 13 3.31 3.43 11.68
N TYR A 14 3.52 2.13 11.88
CA TYR A 14 4.76 1.50 11.44
C TYR A 14 4.71 1.22 9.94
N VAL A 15 5.29 2.16 9.17
CA VAL A 15 5.28 2.16 7.69
C VAL A 15 5.68 0.82 7.05
N PRO A 16 6.74 0.10 7.50
CA PRO A 16 7.06 -1.22 6.94
C PRO A 16 5.94 -2.25 7.11
N ALA A 17 5.22 -2.23 8.24
CA ALA A 17 4.09 -3.13 8.45
C ALA A 17 2.88 -2.76 7.59
N LEU A 18 2.60 -1.46 7.40
CA LEU A 18 1.54 -1.00 6.50
C LEU A 18 1.82 -1.42 5.04
N ASN A 19 3.07 -1.27 4.58
CA ASN A 19 3.48 -1.75 3.26
C ASN A 19 3.32 -3.27 3.11
N TYR A 20 3.76 -4.03 4.12
CA TYR A 20 3.62 -5.49 4.09
C TYR A 20 2.15 -5.91 4.11
N GLN A 21 1.29 -5.21 4.87
CA GLN A 21 -0.15 -5.42 4.87
C GLN A 21 -0.76 -5.17 3.50
N GLY A 22 -0.43 -4.04 2.86
CA GLY A 22 -0.88 -3.71 1.51
C GLY A 22 -0.48 -4.78 0.50
N THR A 23 0.77 -5.23 0.52
CA THR A 23 1.27 -6.31 -0.34
C THR A 23 0.51 -7.60 -0.12
N MET A 24 0.28 -8.02 1.12
CA MET A 24 -0.51 -9.22 1.41
C MET A 24 -1.93 -9.11 0.88
N LEU A 25 -2.60 -7.97 1.10
CA LEU A 25 -3.96 -7.73 0.61
C LEU A 25 -4.02 -7.75 -0.92
N LEU A 26 -3.01 -7.21 -1.60
CA LEU A 26 -2.86 -7.26 -3.05
C LEU A 26 -2.77 -8.71 -3.55
N GLU A 27 -1.93 -9.54 -2.94
CA GLU A 27 -1.81 -10.97 -3.30
C GLU A 27 -3.13 -11.73 -3.02
N PHE A 28 -3.90 -11.32 -2.01
CA PHE A 28 -5.26 -11.83 -1.77
C PHE A 28 -6.34 -11.19 -2.65
N LYS A 29 -5.97 -10.39 -3.66
CA LYS A 29 -6.88 -9.67 -4.57
C LYS A 29 -7.85 -8.71 -3.88
N LYS A 30 -7.55 -8.29 -2.66
CA LYS A 30 -8.32 -7.30 -1.89
C LYS A 30 -7.82 -5.89 -2.19
N TYR A 31 -7.95 -5.48 -3.44
CA TYR A 31 -7.29 -4.27 -3.98
C TYR A 31 -7.67 -2.99 -3.22
N GLY A 32 -8.95 -2.80 -2.85
CA GLY A 32 -9.38 -1.62 -2.09
C GLY A 32 -8.70 -1.51 -0.72
N GLN A 33 -8.68 -2.61 0.04
CA GLN A 33 -8.01 -2.65 1.35
C GLN A 33 -6.49 -2.50 1.21
N ALA A 34 -5.90 -3.06 0.14
CA ALA A 34 -4.49 -2.89 -0.15
C ALA A 34 -4.14 -1.41 -0.38
N ILE A 35 -4.96 -0.72 -1.17
CA ILE A 35 -4.83 0.73 -1.42
C ILE A 35 -4.91 1.51 -0.10
N GLU A 36 -5.87 1.23 0.77
CA GLU A 36 -5.97 1.89 2.09
C GLU A 36 -4.71 1.69 2.94
N SER A 37 -4.12 0.50 2.93
CA SER A 37 -2.86 0.23 3.65
C SER A 37 -1.69 1.01 3.05
N PHE A 38 -1.58 1.08 1.72
CA PHE A 38 -0.54 1.87 1.06
C PHE A 38 -0.73 3.36 1.28
N ASP A 39 -1.96 3.87 1.25
CA ASP A 39 -2.29 5.27 1.51
C ASP A 39 -1.87 5.70 2.92
N LYS A 40 -2.19 4.91 3.94
CA LYS A 40 -1.68 5.16 5.30
C LYS A 40 -0.15 5.20 5.36
N GLY A 41 0.52 4.31 4.61
CA GLY A 41 1.97 4.30 4.51
C GLY A 41 2.54 5.55 3.84
N ILE A 42 1.86 6.05 2.81
CA ILE A 42 2.20 7.27 2.06
C ILE A 42 1.95 8.51 2.92
N ASP A 43 0.85 8.58 3.66
CA ASP A 43 0.54 9.71 4.55
C ASP A 43 1.60 9.90 5.63
N LEU A 44 2.18 8.78 6.11
CA LEU A 44 3.25 8.77 7.10
C LEU A 44 4.64 9.01 6.50
N ASN A 45 4.86 8.56 5.26
CA ASN A 45 6.08 8.81 4.51
C ASN A 45 5.76 8.95 3.02
N SER A 46 5.62 10.19 2.57
CA SER A 46 5.24 10.52 1.19
C SER A 46 6.30 10.13 0.17
N GLN A 47 7.55 9.89 0.59
CA GLN A 47 8.67 9.46 -0.25
C GLN A 47 8.83 7.93 -0.31
N ASN A 48 7.89 7.18 0.28
CA ASN A 48 7.94 5.72 0.27
C ASN A 48 7.59 5.16 -1.12
N ALA A 49 8.60 5.03 -1.96
CA ALA A 49 8.49 4.48 -3.31
C ALA A 49 7.78 3.11 -3.35
N SER A 50 8.05 2.24 -2.37
CA SER A 50 7.42 0.91 -2.28
C SER A 50 5.91 0.98 -2.06
N ALA A 51 5.43 1.97 -1.31
CA ALA A 51 4.00 2.17 -1.08
C ALA A 51 3.30 2.70 -2.35
N TRP A 52 3.90 3.68 -3.02
CA TRP A 52 3.39 4.19 -4.31
C TRP A 52 3.35 3.11 -5.39
N TYR A 53 4.41 2.31 -5.49
CA TYR A 53 4.46 1.20 -6.43
C TYR A 53 3.43 0.11 -6.10
N GLY A 54 3.25 -0.24 -4.82
CA GLY A 54 2.22 -1.16 -4.37
C GLY A 54 0.81 -0.68 -4.71
N LYS A 55 0.53 0.62 -4.50
CA LYS A 55 -0.73 1.26 -4.87
C LYS A 55 -0.95 1.25 -6.39
N ALA A 56 0.09 1.52 -7.18
CA ALA A 56 0.02 1.44 -8.65
C ALA A 56 -0.33 0.02 -9.12
N ARG A 57 0.29 -1.03 -8.54
CA ARG A 57 -0.05 -2.43 -8.84
C ARG A 57 -1.53 -2.73 -8.57
N CYS A 58 -2.10 -2.20 -7.48
CA CYS A 58 -3.53 -2.36 -7.20
C CYS A 58 -4.40 -1.76 -8.31
N TYR A 59 -4.07 -0.56 -8.80
CA TYR A 59 -4.81 0.08 -9.87
C TYR A 59 -4.67 -0.61 -11.24
N VAL A 60 -3.55 -1.28 -11.51
CA VAL A 60 -3.41 -2.14 -12.70
C VAL A 60 -4.49 -3.23 -12.70
N PHE A 61 -4.69 -3.93 -11.57
CA PHE A 61 -5.70 -4.97 -11.47
C PHE A 61 -7.14 -4.44 -11.47
N LEU A 62 -7.33 -3.17 -11.09
CA LEU A 62 -8.62 -2.48 -11.19
C LEU A 62 -8.86 -1.84 -12.57
N ASN A 63 -7.93 -2.01 -13.52
CA ASN A 63 -7.96 -1.39 -14.85
C ASN A 63 -8.12 0.15 -14.81
N ASN A 64 -7.57 0.81 -13.79
CA ASN A 64 -7.61 2.27 -13.63
C ASN A 64 -6.27 2.88 -14.01
N ILE A 65 -6.06 3.06 -15.31
CA ILE A 65 -4.78 3.51 -15.89
C ILE A 65 -4.39 4.92 -15.43
N GLU A 66 -5.36 5.83 -15.29
CA GLU A 66 -5.12 7.19 -14.81
C GLU A 66 -4.44 7.18 -13.42
N SER A 67 -4.98 6.36 -12.50
CA SER A 67 -4.44 6.25 -11.15
C SER A 67 -3.09 5.54 -11.10
N VAL A 68 -2.83 4.58 -12.00
CA VAL A 68 -1.51 3.96 -12.16
C VAL A 68 -0.46 5.01 -12.48
N LEU A 69 -0.69 5.81 -13.52
CA LEU A 69 0.26 6.84 -13.97
C LEU A 69 0.53 7.85 -12.84
N LYS A 70 -0.52 8.32 -12.17
CA LYS A 70 -0.40 9.23 -11.03
C LYS A 70 0.47 8.67 -9.91
N CYS A 71 0.37 7.38 -9.59
CA CYS A 71 1.21 6.75 -8.58
C CYS A 71 2.66 6.59 -9.04
N LEU A 72 2.89 6.21 -10.29
CA LEU A 72 4.24 6.03 -10.83
C LEU A 72 5.03 7.34 -10.93
N TYR A 73 4.38 8.45 -11.31
CA TYR A 73 5.02 9.78 -11.31
C TYR A 73 5.46 10.26 -9.91
N ARG A 74 4.95 9.67 -8.84
CA ARG A 74 5.34 9.97 -7.45
C ARG A 74 6.45 9.05 -6.92
N THR A 75 6.84 8.05 -7.70
CA THR A 75 7.86 7.07 -7.33
C THR A 75 9.27 7.53 -7.73
N PHE A 76 9.38 8.44 -8.69
CA PHE A 76 10.61 9.06 -9.21
C PHE A 76 10.68 10.53 -8.77
#